data_AF-W1I8H2-F1
#
_entry.id   AF-W1I8H2-F1
#
_cell.length_a   1.000
_cell.length_b   1.000
_cell.length_c   1.000
_cell.angle_alpha   90.00
_cell.angle_beta   90.00
_cell.angle_gamma   90.00
#
_symmetry.space_group_name_H-M   'P 1'
#
loop_
_entity.id
_entity.type
_entity.pdbx_description
1 polymer ?
#
loop_
_entity_poly.entity_id
_entity_poly.type
_entity_poly.pdbx_seq_one_letter_code
_entity_poly.pdbx_strand_id
1 'polypeptide(L)'
;MSETTCSLCHGRGGDVIIECRDCNGSGYSVGEDNPFAQCHTCYGEGEEEIEICPECKGERVIEDYEDNYFQESYFPSQHTF
;
A
#
# COMPACT_ATOMS: atom_id res chain seq x y z
N MET A 1 -0.68 -13.09 -16.72
CA MET A 1 0.13 -11.97 -16.23
C MET A 1 -0.38 -10.73 -16.94
N SER A 2 -1.20 -9.96 -16.23
CA SER A 2 -1.71 -8.68 -16.71
C SER A 2 -0.99 -7.57 -15.94
N GLU A 3 -0.56 -6.55 -16.66
CA GLU A 3 0.04 -5.36 -16.07
C GLU A 3 -0.98 -4.23 -16.15
N THR A 4 -1.31 -3.66 -14.99
CA THR A 4 -2.19 -2.50 -14.90
C THR A 4 -1.36 -1.27 -14.54
N THR A 5 -1.58 -0.13 -15.22
CA THR A 5 -0.90 1.11 -14.84
C THR A 5 -1.18 1.46 -13.38
N CYS A 6 -0.14 1.78 -12.63
CA CYS A 6 -0.25 2.12 -11.21
C CYS A 6 -1.21 3.29 -11.02
N SER A 7 -2.27 3.06 -10.25
CA SER A 7 -3.34 4.03 -10.06
C SER A 7 -2.92 5.17 -9.13
N LEU A 8 -2.02 4.91 -8.17
CA LEU A 8 -1.53 5.94 -7.27
C LEU A 8 -0.62 6.97 -7.96
N CYS A 9 0.33 6.51 -8.78
CA CYS A 9 1.27 7.42 -9.47
C CYS A 9 0.90 7.73 -10.92
N HIS A 10 -0.20 7.16 -11.42
CA HIS A 10 -0.65 7.28 -12.81
C HIS A 10 0.47 7.01 -13.83
N GLY A 11 1.31 6.01 -13.55
CA GLY A 11 2.43 5.62 -14.41
C GLY A 11 3.71 6.48 -14.29
N ARG A 12 3.79 7.42 -13.33
CA ARG A 12 5.03 8.19 -13.09
C ARG A 12 6.13 7.36 -12.43
N GLY A 13 5.76 6.50 -11.48
CA GLY A 13 6.67 5.72 -10.65
C GLY A 13 7.18 6.44 -9.40
N GLY A 14 6.94 7.75 -9.29
CA GLY A 14 7.47 8.60 -8.23
C GLY A 14 6.79 9.96 -8.18
N ASP A 15 7.33 10.85 -7.36
CA ASP A 15 6.83 12.21 -7.13
C ASP A 15 5.31 12.23 -6.90
N VAL A 16 4.90 11.42 -5.92
CA VAL A 16 3.49 11.33 -5.52
C VAL A 16 3.30 11.94 -4.14
N ILE A 17 2.16 12.60 -3.97
CA ILE A 17 1.69 13.08 -2.67
C ILE A 17 0.81 11.96 -2.09
N ILE A 18 1.13 11.53 -0.88
CA ILE A 18 0.35 10.53 -0.15
C ILE A 18 -0.02 11.05 1.23
N GLU A 19 -0.99 10.41 1.87
CA GLU A 19 -1.21 10.60 3.29
C GLU A 19 0.06 10.27 4.07
N CYS A 20 0.44 11.16 4.98
CA CYS A 20 1.65 10.99 5.77
C CYS A 20 1.55 9.69 6.58
N ARG A 21 2.56 8.83 6.40
CA ARG A 21 2.56 7.47 6.95
C ARG A 21 2.69 7.43 8.46
N ASP A 22 3.31 8.46 9.04
CA ASP A 22 3.54 8.53 10.49
C ASP A 22 2.31 9.02 11.26
N CYS A 23 1.53 9.94 10.68
CA CYS A 23 0.34 10.49 11.34
C CYS A 23 -0.98 10.03 10.73
N ASN A 24 -0.95 9.20 9.69
CA ASN A 24 -2.11 8.70 8.94
C ASN A 24 -3.07 9.83 8.53
N GLY A 25 -2.54 10.89 7.94
CA GLY A 25 -3.35 12.03 7.48
C GLY A 25 -3.76 13.03 8.56
N SER A 26 -3.52 12.75 9.85
CA SER A 26 -4.03 13.63 10.93
C SER A 26 -3.26 14.94 11.08
N GLY A 27 -1.99 14.98 10.67
CA GLY A 27 -1.08 16.10 10.93
C GLY A 27 -0.55 16.16 12.37
N TYR A 28 -0.98 15.28 13.26
CA TYR A 28 -0.57 15.27 14.66
C TYR A 28 0.39 14.12 14.98
N SER A 29 1.34 14.37 15.89
CA SER A 29 2.26 13.34 16.38
C SER A 29 1.50 12.34 17.25
N VAL A 30 1.44 11.10 16.80
CA VAL A 30 0.89 9.99 17.58
C VAL A 30 1.91 9.52 18.63
N GLY A 31 1.49 9.43 19.89
CA GLY A 31 2.32 8.93 20.98
C GLY A 31 3.12 9.98 21.76
N GLU A 32 2.99 11.27 21.43
CA GLU A 32 3.47 12.34 22.32
C GLU A 32 2.44 12.67 23.41
N ASP A 33 2.94 13.07 24.59
CA ASP A 33 2.09 13.51 25.71
C ASP A 33 1.29 14.79 25.37
N ASN A 34 1.74 15.55 24.37
CA ASN A 34 1.06 16.74 23.87
C ASN A 34 0.15 16.38 22.68
N PRO A 35 -1.18 16.39 22.84
CA PRO A 35 -2.11 16.06 21.75
C PRO A 35 -2.15 17.08 20.62
N PHE A 36 -1.53 18.24 20.81
CA PHE A 36 -1.40 19.29 19.77
C PHE A 36 -0.01 19.31 19.14
N ALA A 37 0.86 18.35 19.47
CA ALA A 37 2.14 18.22 18.81
C ALA A 37 1.91 17.89 17.33
N GLN A 38 2.57 18.66 16.46
CA GLN A 38 2.53 18.41 15.03
C GLN A 38 3.35 17.16 14.71
N CYS A 39 2.96 16.43 13.67
CA CYS A 39 3.75 15.35 13.13
C CYS A 39 5.11 15.87 12.65
N HIS A 40 6.21 15.25 13.07
CA HIS A 40 7.56 15.67 12.67
C HIS A 40 7.90 15.39 11.21
N THR A 41 7.13 14.51 10.55
CA THR A 41 7.37 14.08 9.17
C THR A 41 6.67 14.99 8.17
N CYS A 42 5.38 15.25 8.36
CA CYS A 42 4.61 16.15 7.51
C CYS A 42 4.46 17.56 8.07
N TYR A 43 5.03 17.86 9.23
CA TYR A 43 4.98 19.18 9.89
C TYR A 43 3.56 19.75 10.06
N GLY A 44 2.57 18.88 10.25
CA GLY A 44 1.17 19.30 10.42
C GLY A 44 0.32 19.30 9.16
N GLU A 45 0.90 19.08 7.98
CA GLU A 45 0.15 19.10 6.70
C GLU A 45 -0.73 17.87 6.51
N GLY A 46 -0.41 16.75 7.16
CA GLY A 46 -1.12 15.47 7.00
C GLY A 46 -0.73 14.69 5.74
N GLU A 47 -0.02 15.30 4.80
CA GLU A 47 0.44 14.68 3.57
C GLU A 47 1.97 14.75 3.46
N GLU A 48 2.58 13.84 2.70
CA GLU A 48 4.01 13.83 2.42
C GLU A 48 4.29 13.59 0.92
N GLU A 49 5.30 14.27 0.40
CA GLU A 49 5.83 14.04 -0.95
C GLU A 49 6.88 12.94 -0.90
N ILE A 50 6.76 11.98 -1.81
CA ILE A 50 7.63 10.81 -1.83
C ILE A 50 8.16 10.56 -3.25
N GLU A 51 9.47 10.35 -3.32
CA GLU A 51 10.19 10.20 -4.59
C GLU A 51 9.88 8.88 -5.30
N ILE A 52 9.56 7.83 -4.55
CA ILE A 52 9.26 6.49 -5.07
C ILE A 52 7.85 6.10 -4.66
N CYS A 53 6.99 5.85 -5.65
CA CYS A 53 5.63 5.41 -5.41
C CYS A 53 5.63 4.08 -4.62
N PRO A 54 4.98 3.97 -3.45
CA PRO A 54 5.00 2.79 -2.61
C PRO A 54 4.18 1.64 -3.20
N GLU A 55 3.20 1.96 -4.04
CA GLU A 55 2.31 0.97 -4.67
C GLU A 55 3.07 0.17 -5.74
N CYS A 56 3.68 0.86 -6.71
CA CYS A 56 4.44 0.21 -7.79
C CYS A 56 5.95 0.15 -7.55
N LYS A 57 6.45 0.71 -6.45
CA LYS A 57 7.88 0.73 -6.09
C LYS A 57 8.80 1.32 -7.17
N GLY A 58 8.27 2.20 -8.02
CA GLY A 58 8.99 2.77 -9.16
C GLY A 58 8.73 2.10 -10.51
N GLU A 59 8.07 0.95 -10.55
CA GLU A 59 7.85 0.15 -11.77
C GLU A 59 6.77 0.72 -12.70
N ARG A 60 5.99 1.71 -12.24
CA ARG A 60 4.92 2.41 -13.00
C ARG A 60 3.69 1.54 -13.32
N VAL A 61 3.82 0.22 -13.23
CA VAL A 61 2.75 -0.77 -13.39
C VAL A 61 2.65 -1.66 -12.15
N ILE A 62 1.50 -2.28 -11.96
CA ILE A 62 1.23 -3.33 -10.98
C ILE A 62 1.01 -4.64 -11.75
N GLU A 63 1.77 -5.66 -11.40
CA GLU A 63 1.62 -7.00 -11.98
C GLU A 63 0.53 -7.76 -11.22
N ASP A 64 -0.58 -8.03 -11.90
CA ASP A 64 -1.62 -8.92 -11.39
C ASP A 64 -1.23 -10.37 -11.73
N TYR A 65 -0.76 -11.06 -10.70
CA TYR A 65 -0.64 -12.52 -10.74
C TYR A 65 -2.05 -13.08 -10.55
N GLU A 66 -2.72 -13.43 -11.66
CA GLU A 66 -3.92 -14.27 -11.59
C GLU A 66 -3.54 -15.62 -10.97
N ASP A 67 -3.64 -15.69 -9.65
CA ASP A 67 -3.50 -16.89 -8.84
C ASP A 67 -4.60 -17.88 -9.25
N ASN A 68 -4.29 -18.69 -10.26
CA ASN A 68 -5.05 -19.89 -10.58
C ASN A 68 -4.75 -20.94 -9.50
N TYR A 69 -5.19 -20.69 -8.25
CA TYR A 69 -5.32 -21.73 -7.24
C TYR A 69 -6.39 -22.72 -7.72
N PHE A 70 -5.96 -23.71 -8.49
CA PHE A 70 -6.71 -24.97 -8.60
C PHE A 70 -6.88 -25.49 -7.18
N GLN A 71 -8.14 -25.55 -6.73
CA GLN A 71 -8.55 -26.05 -5.43
C GLN A 71 -8.36 -27.59 -5.38
N GLU A 72 -7.12 -28.08 -5.34
CA GLU A 72 -6.84 -29.48 -5.04
C GLU A 72 -6.96 -29.74 -3.53
N SER A 73 -8.19 -29.76 -3.05
CA SER A 73 -8.53 -30.45 -1.80
C SER A 73 -9.89 -31.15 -1.90
N TYR A 74 -10.16 -31.81 -3.02
CA TYR A 74 -11.13 -32.91 -3.05
C TYR A 74 -10.39 -34.19 -2.63
N PHE A 75 -10.32 -34.46 -1.33
CA PHE A 75 -9.96 -35.80 -0.85
C PHE A 75 -11.17 -36.72 -1.09
N PRO A 76 -11.11 -37.71 -2.00
CA PRO A 76 -12.14 -38.73 -2.01
C PRO A 76 -11.97 -39.53 -0.72
N SER A 77 -12.94 -39.46 0.18
CA SER A 77 -13.05 -40.38 1.30
C SER A 77 -13.18 -41.78 0.73
N GLN A 78 -12.06 -42.51 0.63
CA GLN A 78 -12.08 -43.91 0.25
C GLN A 78 -12.69 -44.70 1.41
N HIS A 79 -13.86 -45.24 1.09
CA HIS A 79 -14.57 -46.31 1.77
C HIS A 79 -13.57 -47.40 2.21
N THR A 80 -13.57 -47.75 3.49
CA THR A 80 -13.09 -49.05 3.94
C THR A 80 -14.16 -49.65 4.85
N PHE A 81 -14.60 -50.86 4.46
CA PHE A 81 -15.62 -51.69 5.08
C PHE A 81 -15.25 -52.12 6.51
#